data_AF-A0A9E2X549-F1
#
_entry.id   AF-A0A9E2X549-F1
#
_cell.length_a   1.000
_cell.length_b   1.000
_cell.length_c   1.000
_cell.angle_alpha   90.00
_cell.angle_beta   90.00
_cell.angle_gamma   90.00
#
_symmetry.space_group_name_H-M   'P 1'
#
loop_
_entity.id
_entity.type
_entity.pdbx_description
1 polymer ?
#
loop_
_entity_poly.entity_id
_entity_poly.type
_entity_poly.pdbx_seq_one_letter_code
_entity_poly.pdbx_strand_id
1 'polypeptide(L)' 'VRNLAEVPLFTDSRSSRLVQLADHVAFAMFRSYEHSDHQYFDIIRHRFDQEGSIVHGLHEKLW' A
#
# COMPACT_ATOMS: atom_id res chain seq x y z
N VAL A 1 29.90 2.85 -21.96
CA VAL A 1 28.68 2.51 -21.19
C VAL A 1 27.48 2.85 -22.06
N ARG A 2 26.86 1.86 -22.70
CA ARG A 2 25.62 1.94 -23.47
C ARG A 2 24.71 0.89 -22.84
N ASN A 3 23.47 1.24 -22.50
CA ASN A 3 22.53 0.50 -21.62
C ASN A 3 22.51 0.95 -20.16
N LEU A 4 22.65 2.25 -19.89
CA LEU A 4 21.92 2.80 -18.76
C LEU A 4 20.48 2.91 -19.24
N ALA A 5 19.63 1.96 -18.86
CA ALA A 5 18.20 2.25 -18.82
C ALA A 5 18.11 3.49 -17.94
N GLU A 6 17.79 4.65 -18.53
CA GLU A 6 17.46 5.83 -17.75
C GLU A 6 16.33 5.40 -16.82
N VAL A 7 16.70 5.16 -15.55
CA VAL A 7 15.77 5.12 -14.43
C VAL A 7 14.92 6.36 -14.61
N PRO A 8 13.58 6.24 -14.66
CA PRO A 8 12.73 7.32 -15.12
C PRO A 8 13.12 8.60 -14.39
N LEU A 9 13.49 9.59 -15.20
CA LEU A 9 13.92 10.92 -14.84
C LEU A 9 13.15 11.37 -13.61
N PHE A 10 13.86 11.33 -12.47
CA PHE A 10 13.44 11.67 -11.11
C PHE A 10 12.01 12.21 -11.04
N THR A 11 11.05 11.31 -10.84
CA THR A 11 9.77 11.68 -10.25
C THR A 11 10.08 12.57 -9.05
N ASP A 12 9.60 13.83 -9.05
CA ASP A 12 9.80 14.81 -7.98
C ASP A 12 9.72 14.08 -6.64
N SER A 13 10.63 14.36 -5.69
CA SER A 13 10.69 13.71 -4.37
C SER A 13 9.33 13.48 -3.71
N ARG A 14 8.34 14.36 -3.98
CA ARG A 14 6.93 14.19 -3.60
C ARG A 14 6.27 12.94 -4.19
N SER A 15 6.41 12.73 -5.48
CA SER A 15 5.85 11.59 -6.21
C SER A 15 6.52 10.26 -5.84
N SER A 16 7.84 10.24 -5.59
CA SER A 16 8.51 9.02 -5.11
C SER A 16 8.07 8.61 -3.71
N ARG A 17 7.79 9.57 -2.81
CA ARG A 17 7.22 9.27 -1.48
C ARG A 17 5.83 8.63 -1.55
N LEU A 18 4.97 9.07 -2.46
CA LEU A 18 3.63 8.48 -2.63
C LEU A 18 3.72 7.04 -3.15
N VAL A 19 4.64 6.77 -4.07
CA VAL A 19 4.87 5.40 -4.56
C VAL A 19 5.39 4.50 -3.44
N GLN A 20 6.34 4.98 -2.62
CA GLN A 20 6.84 4.22 -1.47
C GLN A 20 5.75 3.95 -0.43
N LEU A 21 4.88 4.92 -0.17
CA LEU A 21 3.74 4.73 0.73
C LEU A 21 2.78 3.67 0.17
N ALA A 22 2.46 3.73 -1.13
CA ALA A 22 1.62 2.74 -1.78
C ALA A 22 2.22 1.32 -1.68
N ASP A 23 3.54 1.19 -1.85
CA ASP A 23 4.24 -0.08 -1.71
C ASP A 23 4.15 -0.64 -0.27
N HIS A 24 4.27 0.21 0.75
CA HIS A 24 4.08 -0.19 2.14
C HIS A 24 2.64 -0.65 2.43
N VAL A 25 1.63 0.02 1.86
CA VAL A 25 0.22 -0.40 1.99
C VAL A 25 0.03 -1.77 1.33
N ALA A 26 0.54 -1.98 0.12
CA ALA A 26 0.45 -3.26 -0.58
C ALA A 26 1.14 -4.39 0.20
N PHE A 27 2.34 -4.15 0.72
CA PHE A 27 3.07 -5.11 1.55
C PHE A 27 2.30 -5.47 2.83
N ALA A 28 1.77 -4.48 3.55
CA ALA A 28 1.00 -4.72 4.77
C ALA A 28 -0.25 -5.57 4.51
N MET A 29 -0.97 -5.31 3.42
CA MET A 29 -2.11 -6.12 3.00
C MET A 29 -1.69 -7.56 2.65
N PHE A 30 -0.65 -7.73 1.83
CA PHE A 30 -0.15 -9.05 1.44
C PHE A 30 0.25 -9.90 2.65
N ARG A 31 0.98 -9.32 3.61
CA ARG A 31 1.38 -10.03 4.84
C ARG A 31 0.17 -10.46 5.69
N SER A 32 -0.82 -9.57 5.81
CA SER A 32 -2.04 -9.84 6.58
C SER A 32 -2.83 -11.01 5.99
N TYR A 33 -3.04 -11.05 4.67
CA TYR A 33 -3.86 -12.09 4.03
C TYR A 33 -3.11 -13.39 3.76
N GLU A 34 -1.89 -13.33 3.25
CA GLU A 34 -1.17 -14.54 2.80
C GLU A 34 -0.40 -15.22 3.94
N HIS A 35 -0.02 -14.47 4.98
CA HIS A 35 0.83 -14.97 6.05
C HIS A 35 0.19 -14.86 7.45
N SER A 36 -1.06 -14.41 7.54
CA SER A 36 -1.76 -14.13 8.81
C SER A 36 -0.95 -13.23 9.76
N ASP A 37 -0.11 -12.37 9.19
CA ASP A 37 0.71 -11.41 9.93
C ASP A 37 0.08 -10.02 9.85
N HIS A 38 -0.69 -9.69 10.88
CA HIS A 38 -1.50 -8.48 10.94
C HIS A 38 -0.74 -7.27 11.49
N GLN A 39 0.51 -7.42 11.95
CA GLN A 39 1.27 -6.38 12.65
C GLN A 39 1.30 -5.05 11.88
N TYR A 40 1.53 -5.11 10.56
CA TYR A 40 1.62 -3.92 9.72
C TYR A 40 0.26 -3.39 9.29
N PHE A 41 -0.70 -4.29 9.02
CA PHE A 41 -2.04 -3.92 8.61
C PHE A 41 -2.80 -3.20 9.73
N ASP A 42 -2.65 -3.64 10.98
CA ASP A 42 -3.32 -3.03 12.14
C ASP A 42 -2.96 -1.55 12.33
N ILE A 43 -1.77 -1.14 11.90
CA ILE A 43 -1.33 0.27 11.92
C ILE A 43 -2.17 1.12 10.96
N ILE A 44 -2.55 0.58 9.80
CA ILE A 44 -3.20 1.34 8.73
C ILE A 44 -4.70 1.06 8.58
N ARG A 45 -5.24 0.01 9.20
CA ARG A 45 -6.64 -0.42 9.04
C ARG A 45 -7.69 0.65 9.35
N HIS A 46 -7.36 1.61 10.20
CA HIS A 46 -8.25 2.72 10.59
C HIS A 46 -8.16 3.93 9.65
N ARG A 47 -7.37 3.83 8.57
CA ARG A 47 -7.16 4.89 7.57
C ARG A 47 -7.93 4.66 6.28
N PHE A 48 -8.55 3.50 6.12
CA PHE A 48 -9.52 3.29 5.06
C PHE A 48 -10.69 4.24 5.24
N ASP A 49 -11.30 4.65 4.13
CA ASP A 49 -12.47 5.50 4.15
C ASP A 49 -13.62 4.78 4.85
N GLN A 50 -14.30 5.48 5.76
CA GLN A 50 -15.33 4.92 6.63
C GLN A 50 -16.48 5.90 6.80
N GLU A 51 -17.68 5.45 6.46
CA GLU A 51 -18.93 6.17 6.73
C GLU A 51 -19.81 5.32 7.66
N GLY A 52 -19.96 5.77 8.90
CA GLY A 52 -20.64 5.02 9.95
C GLY A 52 -19.94 3.69 10.25
N SER A 53 -20.61 2.58 9.97
CA SER A 53 -20.06 1.22 10.15
C SER A 53 -19.61 0.56 8.84
N ILE A 54 -19.60 1.31 7.74
CA ILE A 54 -19.26 0.80 6.41
C ILE A 54 -17.85 1.26 6.06
N VAL A 55 -16.97 0.29 5.74
CA VAL A 55 -15.63 0.56 5.20
C VAL A 55 -15.72 0.61 3.68
N HIS A 56 -15.19 1.67 3.09
CA HIS A 56 -15.11 1.87 1.65
C HIS A 56 -13.69 1.60 1.15
N GLY A 57 -13.57 1.13 -0.09
CA GLY A 57 -12.29 0.89 -0.76
C GLY A 57 -11.57 -0.39 -0.34
N LEU A 58 -11.95 -1.02 0.77
CA LEU A 58 -11.50 -2.36 1.16
C LEU A 58 -12.68 -3.34 1.07
N HIS A 59 -12.64 -4.26 0.10
CA HIS A 59 -13.64 -5.31 -0.07
C HIS A 59 -13.06 -6.66 0.33
N GLU A 60 -13.45 -7.16 1.48
CA GLU A 60 -13.08 -8.48 1.98
C GLU A 60 -14.26 -9.45 1.82
N LYS A 61 -14.00 -10.61 1.22
CA LYS A 61 -14.96 -11.71 1.24
C LYS A 61 -14.60 -12.62 2.40
N LEU A 62 -15.24 -12.39 3.55
CA LEU A 62 -15.21 -13.32 4.68
C LEU A 62 -16.18 -14.46 4.36
N TRP A 63 -15.67 -15.69 4.35
CA TRP A 63 -16.45 -16.91 4.11
C TRP A 63 -17.22 -17.30 5.37
#